data_AF-A0A7V2KVS0-F1
#
_entry.id   AF-A0A7V2KVS0-F1
#
_cell.length_a   1.000
_cell.length_b   1.000
_cell.length_c   1.000
_cell.angle_alpha   90.00
_cell.angle_beta   90.00
_cell.angle_gamma   90.00
#
_symmetry.space_group_name_H-M   'P 1'
#
loop_
_entity.id
_entity.type
_entity.pdbx_description
1 polymer ?
#
loop_
_entity_poly.entity_id
_entity_poly.type
_entity_poly.pdbx_seq_one_letter_code
_entity_poly.pdbx_strand_id
1 'polypeptide(L)'
;MLRLSPYSIGIYEQCPRRYKYHYIDRLIRQYRKPWPWLTMGNHVHATLSDFYSAIPVEKRTVETIENLLKQKWSRNREGFSDSEEEREYGERALSMLRRFVETQQVDVQPLMVERFHEAPVSENLIINGRIDRVDRLEDGSLHIIDYKTGHAEKSDTFQLHLYCLILSRTLTWPVSRASYLHMEDGVWQTLEVQSKDTEKSRQVALSIADKIENETEYPVVTGPLCQYCDFVEICDVKTTQEH
;
A
#
# COMPACT_ATOMS: atom_id res chain seq x y z
N MET A 1 -11.12 -21.58 -1.69
CA MET A 1 -10.08 -20.78 -2.38
C MET A 1 -9.78 -19.55 -1.54
N LEU A 2 -8.61 -19.56 -0.89
CA LEU A 2 -8.08 -18.47 -0.08
C LEU A 2 -7.75 -17.27 -0.96
N ARG A 3 -7.97 -16.07 -0.43
CA ARG A 3 -7.62 -14.79 -1.08
C ARG A 3 -6.66 -14.04 -0.18
N LEU A 4 -5.46 -13.78 -0.67
CA LEU A 4 -4.45 -13.00 0.04
C LEU A 4 -4.07 -11.75 -0.73
N SER A 5 -3.71 -10.70 0.00
CA SER A 5 -3.09 -9.49 -0.52
C SER A 5 -1.75 -9.27 0.19
N PRO A 6 -0.87 -8.39 -0.34
CA PRO A 6 0.34 -8.01 0.38
C PRO A 6 0.05 -7.56 1.81
N TYR A 7 -1.02 -6.79 2.00
CA TYR A 7 -1.46 -6.33 3.31
C TYR A 7 -1.95 -7.48 4.21
N SER A 8 -2.76 -8.40 3.69
CA SER A 8 -3.26 -9.52 4.51
C SER A 8 -2.13 -10.46 4.92
N ILE A 9 -1.16 -10.69 4.04
CA ILE A 9 0.05 -11.46 4.33
C ILE A 9 0.87 -10.76 5.41
N GLY A 10 1.16 -9.47 5.24
CA GLY A 10 1.92 -8.69 6.23
C GLY A 10 1.25 -8.67 7.61
N ILE A 11 -0.08 -8.60 7.67
CA ILE A 11 -0.81 -8.74 8.95
C ILE A 11 -0.57 -10.11 9.58
N TYR A 12 -0.68 -11.19 8.81
CA TYR A 12 -0.50 -12.55 9.33
C TYR A 12 0.92 -12.78 9.84
N GLU A 13 1.92 -12.39 9.06
CA GLU A 13 3.32 -12.53 9.44
C GLU A 13 3.69 -11.67 10.66
N GLN A 14 3.09 -10.48 10.77
CA GLN A 14 3.28 -9.63 11.94
C GLN A 14 2.62 -10.23 13.20
N CYS A 15 1.38 -10.69 13.11
CA CYS A 15 0.65 -11.28 14.23
C CYS A 15 -0.56 -12.11 13.72
N PRO A 16 -0.52 -13.45 13.80
CA PRO A 16 -1.63 -14.30 13.39
C PRO A 16 -2.95 -13.97 14.09
N ARG A 17 -2.92 -13.57 15.37
CA ARG A 17 -4.12 -13.10 16.07
C ARG A 17 -4.75 -11.86 15.42
N ARG A 18 -3.93 -10.90 14.96
CA ARG A 18 -4.41 -9.71 14.22
C ARG A 18 -5.07 -10.13 12.90
N TYR A 19 -4.50 -11.10 12.20
CA TYR A 19 -5.08 -11.66 10.98
C TYR A 19 -6.44 -12.31 11.25
N LYS A 20 -6.55 -13.12 12.31
CA LYS A 20 -7.81 -13.74 12.72
C LYS A 20 -8.89 -12.69 12.98
N TYR A 21 -8.61 -11.69 13.82
CA TYR A 21 -9.57 -10.63 14.12
C TYR A 21 -9.99 -9.84 12.87
N HIS A 22 -9.05 -9.57 11.96
CA HIS A 22 -9.34 -8.82 10.74
C HIS A 22 -10.13 -9.61 9.70
N TYR A 23 -9.69 -10.82 9.34
CA TYR A 23 -10.18 -11.54 8.15
C TYR A 23 -11.09 -12.72 8.47
N ILE A 24 -10.87 -13.40 9.60
CA ILE A 24 -11.67 -14.57 10.01
C ILE A 24 -12.89 -14.11 10.79
N ASP A 25 -12.67 -13.37 11.88
CA ASP A 25 -13.74 -12.87 12.75
C ASP A 25 -14.39 -11.59 12.21
N ARG A 26 -13.73 -10.93 11.25
CA ARG A 26 -14.23 -9.73 10.52
C ARG A 26 -14.56 -8.55 11.42
N LEU A 27 -13.78 -8.37 12.49
CA LEU A 27 -14.00 -7.35 13.52
C LEU A 27 -13.49 -5.97 13.12
N ILE A 28 -12.74 -5.84 12.02
CA ILE A 28 -12.12 -4.55 11.64
C ILE A 28 -13.13 -3.40 11.53
N ARG A 29 -14.37 -3.66 11.08
CA ARG A 29 -15.41 -2.60 10.98
C ARG A 29 -15.77 -1.97 12.32
N GLN A 30 -15.59 -2.70 13.42
CA GLN A 30 -15.89 -2.23 14.77
C GLN A 30 -14.68 -1.58 15.45
N TYR A 31 -13.48 -2.10 15.19
CA TYR A 31 -12.27 -1.73 15.95
C TYR A 31 -11.27 -0.88 15.15
N ARG A 32 -11.52 -0.61 13.86
CA ARG A 32 -10.63 0.21 13.04
C ARG A 32 -10.39 1.56 13.70
N LYS A 33 -9.12 1.91 13.90
CA LYS A 33 -8.73 3.22 14.40
C LYS A 33 -8.36 4.12 13.21
N PRO A 34 -8.89 5.35 13.14
CA PRO A 34 -8.49 6.30 12.11
C PRO A 34 -7.12 6.85 12.50
N TRP A 35 -6.03 6.25 12.03
CA TRP A 35 -4.70 6.73 12.36
C TRP A 35 -4.31 7.95 11.49
N PRO A 36 -3.75 9.04 12.05
CA PRO A 36 -3.40 10.25 11.29
C PRO A 36 -2.60 9.99 10.01
N TRP A 37 -1.55 9.16 10.09
CA TRP A 37 -0.70 8.84 8.94
C TRP A 37 -1.43 8.02 7.88
N LEU A 38 -2.39 7.19 8.26
CA LEU A 38 -3.24 6.47 7.30
C LEU A 38 -4.22 7.42 6.63
N THR A 39 -4.84 8.33 7.38
CA THR A 39 -5.73 9.36 6.82
C THR A 39 -4.98 10.23 5.82
N MET A 40 -3.79 10.72 6.19
CA MET A 40 -2.92 11.48 5.29
C MET A 40 -2.54 10.68 4.04
N GLY A 41 -2.07 9.43 4.21
CA GLY A 41 -1.68 8.57 3.10
C GLY A 41 -2.82 8.34 2.11
N ASN A 42 -4.02 8.04 2.60
CA ASN A 42 -5.21 7.86 1.75
C ASN A 42 -5.52 9.12 0.92
N HIS A 43 -5.37 10.32 1.50
CA HIS A 43 -5.56 11.57 0.76
C HIS A 43 -4.51 11.80 -0.32
N VAL A 44 -3.25 11.47 -0.04
CA VAL A 44 -2.16 11.56 -1.03
C VAL A 44 -2.42 10.61 -2.21
N HIS A 45 -2.73 9.33 -1.96
CA HIS A 45 -3.05 8.36 -3.01
C HIS A 45 -4.28 8.78 -3.82
N ALA A 46 -5.37 9.17 -3.15
CA ALA A 46 -6.58 9.62 -3.83
C ALA A 46 -6.35 10.89 -4.67
N THR A 47 -5.43 11.76 -4.24
CA THR A 47 -5.05 12.95 -5.00
C THR A 47 -4.24 12.57 -6.25
N LEU A 48 -3.22 11.70 -6.11
CA LEU A 48 -2.43 11.22 -7.25
C LEU A 48 -3.28 10.45 -8.26
N SER A 49 -4.26 9.69 -7.78
CA SER A 49 -5.25 9.01 -8.61
C SER A 49 -5.99 9.97 -9.53
N ASP A 50 -6.63 10.99 -8.97
CA ASP A 50 -7.37 11.99 -9.74
C ASP A 50 -6.42 12.83 -10.63
N PHE A 51 -5.23 13.14 -10.13
CA PHE A 51 -4.22 13.90 -10.85
C PHE A 51 -3.80 13.21 -12.16
N TYR A 52 -3.63 11.88 -12.15
CA TYR A 52 -3.30 11.16 -13.37
C TYR A 52 -4.53 10.77 -14.22
N SER A 53 -5.67 10.47 -13.59
CA SER A 53 -6.85 9.95 -14.31
C SER A 53 -7.80 11.01 -14.85
N ALA A 54 -7.88 12.19 -14.22
CA ALA A 54 -8.86 13.23 -14.53
C ALA A 54 -8.25 14.55 -15.02
N ILE A 55 -6.98 14.84 -14.68
CA ILE A 55 -6.33 16.10 -15.06
C ILE A 55 -5.54 15.91 -16.38
N PRO A 56 -5.83 16.72 -17.41
CA PRO A 56 -5.04 16.77 -18.64
C PRO A 56 -3.57 17.12 -18.36
N VAL A 57 -2.65 16.58 -19.16
CA VAL A 57 -1.20 16.72 -18.96
C VAL A 57 -0.78 18.19 -18.81
N GLU A 58 -1.30 19.07 -19.65
CA GLU A 58 -1.00 20.51 -19.65
C GLU A 58 -1.49 21.26 -18.41
N LYS A 59 -2.34 20.64 -17.59
CA LYS A 59 -2.85 21.19 -16.32
C LYS A 59 -2.26 20.53 -15.09
N ARG A 60 -1.32 19.59 -15.25
CA ARG A 60 -0.67 18.88 -14.13
C ARG A 60 0.39 19.75 -13.45
N THR A 61 -0.09 20.74 -12.71
CA THR A 61 0.73 21.75 -12.01
C THR A 61 0.67 21.57 -10.49
N VAL A 62 1.59 22.23 -9.77
CA VAL A 62 1.60 22.28 -8.30
C VAL A 62 0.27 22.82 -7.77
N GLU A 63 -0.23 23.93 -8.34
CA GLU A 63 -1.52 24.50 -7.93
C GLU A 63 -2.67 23.50 -8.07
N THR A 64 -2.70 22.74 -9.18
CA THR A 64 -3.75 21.75 -9.43
C THR A 64 -3.71 20.61 -8.41
N ILE A 65 -2.53 20.06 -8.12
CA ILE A 65 -2.42 18.93 -7.17
C ILE A 65 -2.74 19.37 -5.72
N GLU A 66 -2.36 20.60 -5.33
CA GLU A 66 -2.70 21.16 -4.03
C GLU A 66 -4.22 21.39 -3.89
N ASN A 67 -4.87 21.88 -4.94
CA ASN A 67 -6.32 22.07 -4.95
C ASN A 67 -7.08 20.73 -4.88
N LEU A 68 -6.60 19.70 -5.58
CA LEU A 68 -7.14 18.34 -5.44
C LEU A 68 -6.99 17.83 -4.01
N LEU A 69 -5.81 18.00 -3.40
CA LEU A 69 -5.60 17.58 -2.01
C LEU A 69 -6.61 18.27 -1.07
N LYS A 70 -6.78 19.60 -1.16
CA LYS A 70 -7.75 20.35 -0.34
C LYS A 70 -9.18 19.80 -0.49
N GLN A 71 -9.58 19.43 -1.70
CA GLN A 71 -10.89 18.84 -1.97
C GLN A 71 -11.04 17.42 -1.42
N LYS A 72 -9.97 16.62 -1.40
CA LYS A 72 -9.98 15.28 -0.80
C LYS A 72 -9.97 15.36 0.73
N TRP A 73 -9.12 16.22 1.28
CA TRP A 73 -8.94 16.44 2.73
C TRP A 73 -10.25 16.82 3.41
N SER A 74 -11.06 17.67 2.78
CA SER A 74 -12.36 18.09 3.32
C SER A 74 -13.38 16.95 3.47
N ARG A 75 -13.17 15.80 2.82
CA ARG A 75 -14.09 14.64 2.89
C ARG A 75 -13.85 13.75 4.09
N ASN A 76 -12.65 13.74 4.66
CA ASN A 76 -12.32 12.92 5.82
C ASN A 76 -11.21 13.59 6.65
N ARG A 77 -11.53 13.95 7.89
CA ARG A 77 -10.63 14.61 8.83
C ARG A 77 -10.51 13.82 10.14
N GLU A 78 -10.73 12.51 10.08
CA GLU A 78 -10.67 11.63 11.24
C GLU A 78 -9.24 11.24 11.60
N GLY A 79 -9.01 11.06 12.89
CA GLY A 79 -7.80 10.45 13.43
C GLY A 79 -6.83 11.39 14.11
N PHE A 80 -6.95 12.69 13.85
CA PHE A 80 -6.14 13.72 14.50
C PHE A 80 -6.65 13.98 15.91
N SER A 81 -5.71 14.10 16.85
CA SER A 81 -5.95 14.41 18.26
C SER A 81 -6.47 15.84 18.46
N ASP A 82 -5.99 16.78 17.65
CA ASP A 82 -6.44 18.17 17.64
C ASP A 82 -6.25 18.84 16.27
N SER A 83 -6.63 20.12 16.17
CA SER A 83 -6.53 20.90 14.93
C SER A 83 -5.10 21.21 14.52
N GLU A 84 -4.16 21.21 15.45
CA GLU A 84 -2.75 21.50 15.18
C GLU A 84 -2.09 20.28 14.55
N GLU A 85 -2.31 19.09 15.11
CA GLU A 85 -1.86 17.83 14.49
C GLU A 85 -2.45 17.68 13.08
N GLU A 86 -3.73 17.97 12.91
CA GLU A 86 -4.35 17.94 11.58
C GLU A 86 -3.63 18.88 10.60
N ARG A 87 -3.34 20.12 11.04
CA ARG A 87 -2.63 21.11 10.23
C ARG A 87 -1.25 20.61 9.83
N GLU A 88 -0.50 20.02 10.76
CA GLU A 88 0.84 19.45 10.50
C GLU A 88 0.80 18.34 9.44
N TYR A 89 -0.14 17.38 9.55
CA TYR A 89 -0.31 16.33 8.55
C TYR A 89 -0.77 16.88 7.19
N GLY A 90 -1.62 17.90 7.18
CA GLY A 90 -2.03 18.59 5.95
C GLY A 90 -0.86 19.28 5.24
N GLU A 91 0.00 19.97 6.00
CA GLU A 91 1.21 20.63 5.48
C GLU A 91 2.25 19.63 4.96
N ARG A 92 2.41 18.49 5.64
CA ARG A 92 3.25 17.39 5.17
C ARG A 92 2.74 16.81 3.85
N ALA A 93 1.45 16.51 3.74
CA ALA A 93 0.86 16.04 2.48
C ALA A 93 1.01 17.05 1.33
N LEU A 94 0.83 18.35 1.60
CA LEU A 94 1.08 19.41 0.61
C LEU A 94 2.54 19.41 0.16
N SER A 95 3.49 19.32 1.10
CA SER A 95 4.92 19.26 0.78
C SER A 95 5.28 18.04 -0.08
N MET A 96 4.73 16.87 0.24
CA MET A 96 4.91 15.65 -0.57
C MET A 96 4.44 15.82 -2.01
N LEU A 97 3.21 16.34 -2.20
CA LEU A 97 2.62 16.47 -3.53
C LEU A 97 3.28 17.59 -4.34
N ARG A 98 3.67 18.70 -3.70
CA ARG A 98 4.45 19.75 -4.34
C ARG A 98 5.79 19.20 -4.84
N ARG A 99 6.52 18.51 -3.96
CA ARG A 99 7.77 17.83 -4.32
C ARG A 99 7.59 16.89 -5.48
N PHE A 100 6.53 16.09 -5.45
CA PHE A 100 6.23 15.13 -6.51
C PHE A 100 6.11 15.83 -7.87
N VAL A 101 5.33 16.91 -7.97
CA VAL A 101 5.17 17.65 -9.24
C VAL A 101 6.46 18.34 -9.67
N GLU A 102 7.25 18.85 -8.74
CA GLU A 102 8.50 19.58 -9.05
C GLU A 102 9.66 18.66 -9.46
N THR A 103 9.68 17.42 -8.98
CA THR A 103 10.84 16.52 -9.12
C THR A 103 10.59 15.32 -10.02
N GLN A 104 9.32 14.97 -10.29
CA GLN A 104 8.96 13.79 -11.05
C GLN A 104 8.41 14.15 -12.43
N GLN A 105 8.50 13.20 -13.36
CA GLN A 105 7.90 13.34 -14.67
C GLN A 105 6.37 13.16 -14.57
N VAL A 106 5.63 14.27 -14.61
CA VAL A 106 4.16 14.28 -14.45
C VAL A 106 3.37 14.27 -15.78
N ASP A 107 4.04 14.43 -16.91
CA ASP A 107 3.42 14.39 -18.25
C ASP A 107 3.19 12.97 -18.79
N VAL A 108 3.81 11.97 -18.17
CA VAL A 108 3.56 10.55 -18.39
C VAL A 108 2.08 10.21 -18.33
N GLN A 109 1.63 9.30 -19.19
CA GLN A 109 0.28 8.74 -19.17
C GLN A 109 0.36 7.30 -18.66
N PRO A 110 0.04 7.05 -17.37
CA PRO A 110 0.04 5.70 -16.84
C PRO A 110 -0.93 4.80 -17.61
N LEU A 111 -0.56 3.53 -17.78
CA LEU A 111 -1.45 2.49 -18.28
C LEU A 111 -2.65 2.30 -17.32
N MET A 112 -2.39 2.42 -16.02
CA MET A 112 -3.41 2.33 -14.98
C MET A 112 -2.98 3.05 -13.71
N VAL A 113 -3.97 3.46 -12.92
CA VAL A 113 -3.80 4.16 -11.64
C VAL A 113 -4.86 3.64 -10.66
N GLU A 114 -4.46 3.36 -9.42
CA GLU A 114 -5.28 2.86 -8.32
C GLU A 114 -6.20 1.68 -8.71
N ARG A 115 -5.71 0.76 -9.55
CA ARG A 115 -6.52 -0.35 -10.07
C ARG A 115 -6.38 -1.61 -9.24
N PHE A 116 -7.51 -2.25 -8.97
CA PHE A 116 -7.56 -3.55 -8.32
C PHE A 116 -7.33 -4.65 -9.36
N HIS A 117 -6.41 -5.55 -9.06
CA HIS A 117 -6.15 -6.76 -9.84
C HIS A 117 -6.12 -7.98 -8.92
N GLU A 118 -6.51 -9.11 -9.48
CA GLU A 118 -6.38 -10.41 -8.83
C GLU A 118 -5.89 -11.46 -9.83
N ALA A 119 -5.11 -12.41 -9.35
CA ALA A 119 -4.59 -13.51 -10.14
C ALA A 119 -4.66 -14.82 -9.33
N PRO A 120 -5.25 -15.90 -9.88
CA PRO A 120 -5.06 -17.23 -9.31
C PRO A 120 -3.59 -17.64 -9.46
N VAL A 121 -2.99 -18.13 -8.39
CA VAL A 121 -1.56 -18.55 -8.35
C VAL A 121 -1.39 -20.04 -8.04
N SER A 122 -2.47 -20.69 -7.60
CA SER A 122 -2.69 -22.14 -7.55
C SER A 122 -4.20 -22.44 -7.62
N GLU A 123 -4.59 -23.71 -7.54
CA GLU A 123 -6.00 -24.13 -7.48
C GLU A 123 -6.74 -23.56 -6.26
N ASN A 124 -6.03 -23.30 -5.16
CA ASN A 124 -6.63 -22.89 -3.89
C ASN A 124 -6.27 -21.47 -3.46
N LEU A 125 -5.41 -20.74 -4.19
CA LEU A 125 -4.94 -19.41 -3.80
C LEU A 125 -5.10 -18.38 -4.92
N ILE A 126 -5.75 -17.27 -4.58
CA ILE A 126 -5.76 -16.03 -5.38
C ILE A 126 -4.95 -14.96 -4.63
N ILE A 127 -4.04 -14.30 -5.34
CA ILE A 127 -3.37 -13.08 -4.85
C ILE A 127 -4.06 -11.87 -5.47
N ASN A 128 -4.34 -10.86 -4.65
CA ASN A 128 -4.99 -9.63 -5.08
C ASN A 128 -4.32 -8.39 -4.49
N GLY A 129 -4.57 -7.24 -5.10
CA GLY A 129 -4.03 -5.98 -4.63
C GLY A 129 -4.54 -4.80 -5.44
N ARG A 130 -4.48 -3.61 -4.84
CA ARG A 130 -4.64 -2.34 -5.55
C ARG A 130 -3.24 -1.83 -5.88
N ILE A 131 -2.99 -1.58 -7.15
CA ILE A 131 -1.71 -1.09 -7.65
C ILE A 131 -1.88 0.40 -7.92
N ASP A 132 -1.04 1.21 -7.28
CA ASP A 132 -1.19 2.68 -7.30
C ASP A 132 -0.96 3.26 -8.69
N ARG A 133 0.09 2.82 -9.39
CA ARG A 133 0.40 3.27 -10.75
C ARG A 133 1.19 2.22 -11.52
N VAL A 134 0.88 2.10 -12.81
CA VAL A 134 1.70 1.33 -13.76
C VAL A 134 1.94 2.15 -15.01
N ASP A 135 3.20 2.32 -15.36
CA ASP A 135 3.62 2.97 -16.59
C ASP A 135 4.08 1.95 -17.62
N ARG A 136 3.97 2.33 -18.90
CA ARG A 136 4.58 1.59 -20.00
C ARG A 136 5.90 2.25 -20.38
N LEU A 137 6.97 1.46 -20.39
CA LEU A 137 8.31 1.90 -20.79
C LEU A 137 8.45 1.90 -22.32
N GLU A 138 9.53 2.52 -22.81
CA GLU A 138 9.80 2.65 -24.26
C GLU A 138 9.95 1.30 -24.97
N ASP A 139 10.51 0.30 -24.30
CA ASP A 139 10.64 -1.07 -24.81
C ASP A 139 9.32 -1.87 -24.76
N GLY A 140 8.24 -1.24 -24.26
CA GLY A 140 6.91 -1.81 -24.14
C GLY A 140 6.67 -2.62 -22.87
N SER A 141 7.67 -2.78 -22.00
CA SER A 141 7.53 -3.41 -20.68
C SER A 141 6.86 -2.47 -19.67
N LEU A 142 6.48 -3.02 -18.51
CA LEU A 142 5.75 -2.30 -17.46
C LEU A 142 6.65 -1.93 -16.29
N HIS A 143 6.42 -0.74 -15.74
CA HIS A 143 6.97 -0.25 -14.49
C HIS A 143 5.85 -0.07 -13.46
N ILE A 144 5.87 -0.88 -12.41
CA ILE A 144 4.95 -0.76 -11.27
C ILE A 144 5.50 0.27 -10.29
N ILE A 145 4.66 1.20 -9.83
CA ILE A 145 5.03 2.24 -8.87
C ILE A 145 4.03 2.19 -7.72
N ASP A 146 4.55 2.05 -6.51
CA ASP A 146 3.80 2.08 -5.26
C ASP A 146 4.27 3.29 -4.43
N TYR A 147 3.33 4.16 -4.07
CA TYR A 147 3.63 5.39 -3.34
C TYR A 147 3.74 5.10 -1.85
N LYS A 148 4.82 5.58 -1.23
CA LYS A 148 5.02 5.50 0.23
C LYS A 148 4.99 6.90 0.82
N THR A 149 4.06 7.18 1.72
CA THR A 149 3.92 8.48 2.39
C THR A 149 4.75 8.61 3.68
N GLY A 150 5.88 7.91 3.73
CA GLY A 150 6.86 8.01 4.81
C GLY A 150 8.27 8.08 4.22
N HIS A 151 9.24 8.37 5.08
CA HIS A 151 10.65 8.48 4.70
C HIS A 151 11.18 7.19 4.06
N ALA A 152 12.25 7.33 3.29
CA ALA A 152 12.95 6.18 2.71
C ALA A 152 13.62 5.35 3.81
N GLU A 153 13.11 4.15 4.03
CA GLU A 153 13.71 3.13 4.87
C GLU A 153 13.88 1.84 4.06
N LYS A 154 14.72 0.91 4.54
CA LYS A 154 14.82 -0.42 3.93
C LYS A 154 13.46 -1.11 4.01
N SER A 155 12.71 -1.03 2.92
CA SER A 155 11.37 -1.58 2.82
C SER A 155 11.43 -3.00 2.29
N ASP A 156 10.64 -3.88 2.90
CA ASP A 156 10.41 -5.21 2.33
C ASP A 156 9.81 -5.06 0.92
N THR A 157 10.46 -5.73 -0.03
CA THR A 157 10.11 -5.67 -1.45
C THR A 157 9.07 -6.71 -1.83
N PHE A 158 8.65 -7.57 -0.90
CA PHE A 158 7.73 -8.65 -1.17
C PHE A 158 6.40 -8.18 -1.75
N GLN A 159 5.86 -7.04 -1.28
CA GLN A 159 4.65 -6.42 -1.86
C GLN A 159 4.81 -6.10 -3.35
N LEU A 160 5.92 -5.47 -3.76
CA LEU A 160 6.19 -5.18 -5.18
C LEU A 160 6.26 -6.45 -6.02
N HIS A 161 6.91 -7.50 -5.51
CA HIS A 161 6.98 -8.76 -6.24
C HIS A 161 5.61 -9.44 -6.37
N LEU A 162 4.72 -9.31 -5.39
CA LEU A 162 3.34 -9.81 -5.50
C LEU A 162 2.56 -9.04 -6.57
N TYR A 163 2.75 -7.72 -6.69
CA TYR A 163 2.15 -6.95 -7.79
C TYR A 163 2.71 -7.37 -9.15
N CYS A 164 4.01 -7.61 -9.25
CA CYS A 164 4.62 -8.17 -10.45
C CYS A 164 4.00 -9.53 -10.81
N LEU A 165 3.78 -10.39 -9.82
CA LEU A 165 3.13 -11.70 -10.00
C LEU A 165 1.67 -11.60 -10.45
N ILE A 166 0.91 -10.63 -9.92
CA ILE A 166 -0.47 -10.39 -10.34
C ILE A 166 -0.50 -9.93 -11.81
N LEU A 167 0.33 -8.93 -12.17
CA LEU A 167 0.32 -8.38 -13.52
C LEU A 167 0.88 -9.36 -14.55
N SER A 168 1.90 -10.15 -14.23
CA SER A 168 2.44 -11.16 -15.14
C SER A 168 1.46 -12.28 -15.51
N ARG A 169 0.42 -12.48 -14.69
CA ARG A 169 -0.67 -13.45 -14.97
C ARG A 169 -1.91 -12.82 -15.59
N THR A 170 -2.09 -11.51 -15.50
CA THR A 170 -3.30 -10.82 -15.94
C THR A 170 -3.11 -9.98 -17.19
N LEU A 171 -1.86 -9.61 -17.51
CA LEU A 171 -1.50 -8.81 -18.67
C LEU A 171 -0.48 -9.54 -19.55
N THR A 172 -0.44 -9.16 -20.82
CA THR A 172 0.49 -9.72 -21.81
C THR A 172 1.84 -9.03 -21.84
N TRP A 173 1.95 -7.81 -21.29
CA TRP A 173 3.20 -7.05 -21.26
C TRP A 173 4.08 -7.52 -20.07
N PRO A 174 5.39 -7.72 -20.30
CA PRO A 174 6.29 -8.11 -19.22
C PRO A 174 6.45 -6.96 -18.21
N VAL A 175 6.51 -7.28 -16.92
CA VAL A 175 6.93 -6.33 -15.88
C VAL A 175 8.45 -6.41 -15.76
N SER A 176 9.14 -5.30 -16.04
CA SER A 176 10.60 -5.21 -15.98
C SER A 176 11.08 -4.42 -14.77
N ARG A 177 10.26 -3.49 -14.25
CA ARG A 177 10.60 -2.64 -13.11
C ARG A 177 9.47 -2.56 -12.10
N ALA A 178 9.84 -2.50 -10.83
CA ALA A 178 8.91 -2.17 -9.76
C ALA A 178 9.59 -1.26 -8.74
N SER A 179 8.91 -0.23 -8.28
CA SER A 179 9.49 0.74 -7.36
C SER A 179 8.57 1.15 -6.24
N TYR A 180 9.17 1.42 -5.09
CA TYR A 180 8.60 2.35 -4.12
C TYR A 180 9.05 3.77 -4.46
N LEU A 181 8.12 4.72 -4.46
CA LEU A 181 8.43 6.14 -4.45
C LEU A 181 8.06 6.73 -3.09
N HIS A 182 9.08 7.08 -2.31
CA HIS A 182 8.93 7.69 -1.00
C HIS A 182 8.65 9.18 -1.15
N MET A 183 7.40 9.56 -0.90
CA MET A 183 6.85 10.88 -1.20
C MET A 183 7.39 11.98 -0.29
N GLU A 184 7.80 11.65 0.94
CA GLU A 184 8.37 12.63 1.87
C GLU A 184 9.69 13.20 1.32
N ASP A 185 10.54 12.31 0.79
CA ASP A 185 11.90 12.61 0.37
C ASP A 185 12.07 12.71 -1.16
N GLY A 186 11.10 12.21 -1.93
CA GLY A 186 11.19 12.06 -3.40
C GLY A 186 12.13 10.93 -3.85
N VAL A 187 12.43 9.98 -2.96
CA VAL A 187 13.42 8.93 -3.19
C VAL A 187 12.78 7.69 -3.82
N TRP A 188 13.44 7.16 -4.85
CA TRP A 188 13.05 5.92 -5.52
C TRP A 188 13.83 4.72 -4.96
N GLN A 189 13.11 3.67 -4.56
CA GLN A 189 13.67 2.34 -4.35
C GLN A 189 13.20 1.44 -5.50
N THR A 190 14.06 1.19 -6.48
CA THR A 190 13.72 0.46 -7.71
C THR A 190 14.30 -0.95 -7.72
N LEU A 191 13.50 -1.89 -8.20
CA LEU A 191 13.86 -3.28 -8.46
C LEU A 191 13.79 -3.54 -9.96
N GLU A 192 14.83 -4.18 -10.48
CA GLU A 192 14.79 -4.83 -11.79
C GLU A 192 14.17 -6.21 -11.61
N VAL A 193 13.10 -6.49 -12.35
CA VAL A 193 12.26 -7.67 -12.18
C VAL A 193 12.55 -8.68 -13.28
N GLN A 194 12.84 -9.91 -12.88
CA GLN A 194 12.96 -11.04 -13.80
C GLN A 194 11.87 -12.07 -13.54
N SER A 195 11.58 -12.90 -14.54
CA SER A 195 10.56 -13.95 -14.43
C SER A 195 10.76 -14.87 -13.22
N LYS A 196 12.02 -15.21 -12.91
CA LYS A 196 12.39 -16.04 -11.74
C LYS A 196 11.97 -15.42 -10.40
N ASP A 197 11.87 -14.10 -10.31
CA ASP A 197 11.52 -13.41 -9.07
C ASP A 197 10.03 -13.55 -8.77
N THR A 198 9.19 -13.53 -9.82
CA THR A 198 7.75 -13.77 -9.67
C THR A 198 7.44 -15.21 -9.21
N GLU A 199 8.20 -16.20 -9.65
CA GLU A 199 8.02 -17.58 -9.19
C GLU A 199 8.46 -17.76 -7.73
N LYS A 200 9.55 -17.11 -7.30
CA LYS A 200 9.93 -17.13 -5.87
C LYS A 200 8.83 -16.55 -4.99
N SER A 201 8.27 -15.41 -5.36
CA SER A 201 7.20 -14.77 -4.58
C SER A 201 5.92 -15.59 -4.58
N ARG A 202 5.63 -16.32 -5.66
CA ARG A 202 4.56 -17.31 -5.70
C ARG A 202 4.79 -18.41 -4.67
N GLN A 203 5.99 -18.98 -4.59
CA GLN A 203 6.30 -20.04 -3.62
C GLN A 203 6.19 -19.54 -2.17
N VAL A 204 6.67 -18.33 -1.89
CA VAL A 204 6.49 -17.70 -0.56
C VAL A 204 5.00 -17.52 -0.25
N ALA A 205 4.22 -16.99 -1.19
CA ALA A 205 2.77 -16.80 -1.00
C ALA A 205 2.03 -18.14 -0.75
N LEU A 206 2.41 -19.22 -1.44
CA LEU A 206 1.87 -20.56 -1.21
C LEU A 206 2.24 -21.10 0.17
N SER A 207 3.48 -20.90 0.61
CA SER A 207 3.93 -21.29 1.94
C SER A 207 3.15 -20.56 3.05
N ILE A 208 2.87 -19.26 2.86
CA ILE A 208 2.08 -18.47 3.81
C ILE A 208 0.61 -18.90 3.79
N ALA A 209 0.05 -19.18 2.61
CA ALA A 209 -1.30 -19.70 2.48
C ALA A 209 -1.47 -21.03 3.24
N ASP A 210 -0.54 -21.97 3.06
CA ASP A 210 -0.55 -23.25 3.78
C ASP A 210 -0.47 -23.05 5.30
N LYS A 211 0.37 -22.13 5.78
CA LYS A 211 0.41 -21.77 7.21
C LYS A 211 -0.94 -21.24 7.69
N ILE A 212 -1.56 -20.31 6.95
CA ILE A 212 -2.86 -19.71 7.31
C ILE A 212 -3.97 -20.77 7.36
N GLU A 213 -4.00 -21.69 6.39
CA GLU A 213 -5.04 -22.73 6.28
C GLU A 213 -4.93 -23.78 7.39
N ASN A 214 -3.71 -24.07 7.87
CA ASN A 214 -3.46 -25.03 8.94
C ASN A 214 -3.37 -24.39 10.34
N GLU A 215 -3.45 -23.06 10.46
CA GLU A 215 -3.36 -22.34 11.73
C GLU A 215 -4.70 -22.41 12.49
N THR A 216 -4.68 -23.05 13.67
CA THR A 216 -5.85 -23.19 14.55
C THR A 216 -5.77 -22.29 15.78
N GLU A 217 -4.57 -21.97 16.24
CA GLU A 217 -4.34 -21.27 17.51
C GLU A 217 -4.27 -19.75 17.32
N TYR A 218 -3.82 -19.30 16.15
CA TYR A 218 -3.58 -17.90 15.81
C TYR A 218 -2.85 -17.16 16.94
N PRO A 219 -1.58 -17.52 17.20
CA PRO A 219 -0.85 -17.02 18.36
C PRO A 219 -0.71 -15.50 18.33
N VAL A 220 -0.66 -14.91 19.53
CA VAL A 220 -0.35 -13.50 19.71
C VAL A 220 1.16 -13.30 19.59
N VAL A 221 1.58 -12.36 18.76
CA VAL A 221 2.96 -11.88 18.69
C VAL A 221 2.99 -10.45 19.20
N THR A 222 3.68 -10.22 20.32
CA THR A 222 3.82 -8.89 20.92
C THR A 222 5.04 -8.16 20.37
N GLY A 223 4.94 -6.85 20.18
CA GLY A 223 6.06 -5.99 19.78
C GLY A 223 5.68 -4.51 19.74
N PRO A 224 6.60 -3.63 19.31
CA PRO A 224 6.38 -2.18 19.29
C PRO A 224 5.15 -1.75 18.49
N LEU A 225 4.76 -2.53 17.49
CA LEU A 225 3.62 -2.24 16.61
C LEU A 225 2.25 -2.54 17.27
N CYS A 226 2.22 -3.17 18.45
CA CYS A 226 0.98 -3.39 19.19
C CYS A 226 0.27 -2.09 19.56
N GLN A 227 1.01 -0.99 19.80
CA GLN A 227 0.44 0.33 20.09
C GLN A 227 -0.40 0.87 18.92
N TYR A 228 -0.12 0.42 17.70
CA TYR A 228 -0.81 0.79 16.47
C TYR A 228 -1.78 -0.30 15.99
N CYS A 229 -2.04 -1.32 16.81
CA CYS A 229 -2.99 -2.38 16.48
C CYS A 229 -4.42 -1.92 16.74
N ASP A 230 -5.26 -2.00 15.71
CA ASP A 230 -6.70 -1.69 15.80
C ASP A 230 -7.40 -2.49 16.90
N PHE A 231 -6.94 -3.72 17.17
CA PHE A 231 -7.57 -4.66 18.09
C PHE A 231 -6.93 -4.71 19.48
N VAL A 232 -6.07 -3.75 19.83
CA VAL A 232 -5.34 -3.78 21.11
C VAL A 232 -6.27 -3.85 22.33
N GLU A 233 -7.47 -3.27 22.24
CA GLU A 233 -8.48 -3.24 23.31
C GLU A 233 -9.14 -4.59 23.59
N ILE A 234 -9.12 -5.50 22.61
CA ILE A 234 -9.66 -6.86 22.71
C ILE A 234 -8.57 -7.94 22.60
N CYS A 235 -7.31 -7.53 22.71
CA CYS A 235 -6.19 -8.44 22.68
C CYS A 235 -6.10 -9.16 24.03
N ASP A 236 -6.00 -10.49 23.99
CA ASP A 236 -5.95 -11.35 25.19
C ASP A 236 -4.65 -11.17 26.01
N VAL A 237 -3.69 -10.41 25.49
CA VAL A 237 -2.41 -10.11 26.14
C VAL A 237 -2.38 -8.61 26.45
N LYS A 238 -2.27 -8.26 27.74
CA LYS A 238 -1.96 -6.88 28.15
C LYS A 238 -0.54 -6.57 27.70
N THR A 239 -0.39 -5.65 26.74
CA THR A 239 0.91 -5.08 26.41
C THR A 239 1.47 -4.41 27.65
N THR A 240 2.47 -5.02 28.29
CA THR A 240 3.29 -4.34 29.29
C THR A 240 4.03 -3.21 28.58
N GLN A 241 3.56 -1.98 28.77
CA GLN A 241 4.37 -0.79 28.51
C GLN A 241 5.48 -0.80 29.56
N GLU A 242 6.64 -1.36 29.22
CA GLU A 242 7.86 -0.96 29.90
C GLU A 242 8.21 0.44 29.39
N HIS A 243 7.95 1.43 30.24
CA HIS A 243 8.29 2.84 30.07
C HIS A 243 9.80 3.06 30.16
#